data_AF-A0AAN7Q0S8-F1
#
_entry.id   AF-A0AAN7Q0S8-F1
#
_cell.length_a   1.000
_cell.length_b   1.000
_cell.length_c   1.000
_cell.angle_alpha   90.00
_cell.angle_beta   90.00
_cell.angle_gamma   90.00
#
_symmetry.space_group_name_H-M   'P 1'
#
loop_
_entity.id
_entity.type
_entity.pdbx_description
1 polymer ?
#
loop_
_entity_poly.entity_id
_entity_poly.type
_entity_poly.pdbx_seq_one_letter_code
_entity_poly.pdbx_strand_id
1 'polypeptide(L)'
;MTIYDIVAIALSLSATPNNISSGFRVSEISPFNRDLFPESEFMASYVTDRPDPTTNKSSNIDIDANVNLNLNDAVSQSSPRNTKINNRRKRRSAILTDTPVKDELEREKHAKKCKKNQKGESKCY
;
A
#
# COMPACT_ATOMS: atom_id res chain seq x y z
N MET A 1 0.59 14.50 33.67
CA MET A 1 0.71 14.32 32.22
C MET A 1 -0.46 13.47 31.76
N THR A 2 -1.41 14.12 31.11
CA THR A 2 -2.53 13.50 30.41
C THR A 2 -2.17 13.26 28.95
N ILE A 3 -2.98 12.48 28.23
CA ILE A 3 -2.79 12.30 26.79
C ILE A 3 -2.87 13.63 26.02
N TYR A 4 -3.65 14.59 26.51
CA TYR A 4 -3.80 15.90 25.88
C TYR A 4 -2.51 16.74 25.97
N ASP A 5 -1.81 16.66 27.10
CA ASP A 5 -0.55 17.40 27.31
C ASP A 5 0.53 16.94 26.31
N ILE A 6 0.59 15.64 26.04
CA ILE A 6 1.53 15.04 25.08
C ILE A 6 1.20 15.49 23.65
N VAL A 7 -0.09 15.48 23.28
CA VAL A 7 -0.54 15.91 21.95
C VAL A 7 -0.25 17.39 21.72
N ALA A 8 -0.47 18.23 22.72
CA ALA A 8 -0.20 19.67 22.62
C ALA A 8 1.30 19.96 22.39
N ILE A 9 2.19 19.27 23.11
CA ILE A 9 3.64 19.39 22.94
C ILE A 9 4.08 18.84 21.57
N ALA A 10 3.60 17.67 21.17
CA ALA A 10 3.96 17.06 19.90
C ALA A 10 3.49 17.90 18.69
N LEU A 11 2.29 18.48 18.77
CA LEU A 11 1.74 19.30 17.69
C LEU A 11 2.52 20.61 17.54
N SER A 12 2.81 21.31 18.63
CA SER A 12 3.57 22.56 18.60
C SER A 12 5.00 22.37 18.07
N LEU A 13 5.64 21.24 18.35
CA LEU A 13 6.95 20.89 17.81
C LEU A 13 6.90 20.47 16.34
N SER A 14 5.95 19.62 15.95
CA SER A 14 5.86 19.08 14.58
C SER A 14 5.34 20.11 13.58
N ALA A 15 4.41 20.98 13.97
CA ALA A 15 3.80 21.99 13.11
C ALA A 15 4.67 23.24 12.91
N THR A 16 5.99 23.11 12.99
CA THR A 16 6.93 24.18 12.65
C THR A 16 7.27 24.12 11.16
N PRO A 17 7.48 25.27 10.49
CA PRO A 17 7.84 25.28 9.07
C PRO A 17 9.08 24.44 8.74
N ASN A 18 10.06 24.38 9.65
CA ASN A 18 11.28 23.59 9.48
C ASN A 18 11.00 22.09 9.48
N ASN A 19 10.18 21.61 10.42
CA ASN A 19 9.87 20.19 10.51
C ASN A 19 8.96 19.74 9.37
N ILE A 20 7.97 20.56 8.99
CA ILE A 20 7.12 20.30 7.83
C ILE A 20 7.96 20.27 6.54
N SER A 21 8.78 21.30 6.29
CA SER A 21 9.61 21.39 5.07
C SER A 21 10.66 20.29 4.99
N SER A 22 11.20 19.80 6.10
CA SER A 22 12.13 18.66 6.09
C SER A 22 11.50 17.39 5.49
N GLY A 23 10.21 17.13 5.75
CA GLY A 23 9.50 16.00 5.16
C GLY A 23 9.29 16.14 3.66
N PHE A 24 8.98 17.37 3.19
CA PHE A 24 8.85 17.66 1.77
C PHE A 24 10.20 17.69 1.04
N ARG A 25 11.28 18.03 1.75
CA ARG A 25 12.64 18.02 1.19
C ARG A 25 13.12 16.61 0.86
N VAL A 26 12.71 15.57 1.59
CA VAL A 26 13.07 14.18 1.27
C VAL A 26 12.52 13.75 -0.10
N SER A 27 11.31 14.19 -0.42
CA SER A 27 10.67 13.92 -1.72
C SER A 27 10.95 15.00 -2.76
N GLU A 28 11.75 16.01 -2.40
CA GLU A 28 12.03 17.21 -3.19
C GLU A 28 10.79 17.92 -3.74
N ILE A 29 9.65 17.75 -3.07
CA ILE A 29 8.40 18.45 -3.38
C ILE A 29 8.52 19.93 -3.01
N SER A 30 9.25 20.23 -1.92
CA SER A 30 9.51 21.60 -1.46
C SER A 30 10.73 21.66 -0.55
N PRO A 31 11.64 22.65 -0.73
CA PRO A 31 11.67 23.60 -1.85
C PRO A 31 11.98 22.89 -3.17
N PHE A 32 11.37 23.36 -4.26
CA PHE A 32 11.56 22.75 -5.58
C PHE A 32 13.00 22.95 -6.07
N ASN A 33 13.69 21.86 -6.34
CA ASN A 33 15.01 21.86 -6.94
C ASN A 33 14.94 21.17 -8.31
N ARG A 34 15.13 21.95 -9.38
CA ARG A 34 15.04 21.44 -10.75
C ARG A 34 16.23 20.54 -11.13
N ASP A 35 17.36 20.74 -10.48
CA ASP A 35 18.63 20.09 -10.85
C ASP A 35 18.85 18.75 -10.12
N LEU A 36 17.93 18.36 -9.24
CA LEU A 36 18.03 17.08 -8.54
C LEU A 36 17.95 15.88 -9.47
N PHE A 37 17.00 15.94 -10.40
CA PHE A 37 16.75 14.86 -11.34
C PHE A 37 17.43 15.21 -12.66
N PRO A 38 18.64 14.69 -12.92
CA PRO A 38 19.27 14.88 -14.22
C PRO A 38 18.40 14.24 -15.30
N GLU A 39 18.49 14.74 -16.53
CA GLU A 39 17.67 14.26 -17.65
C GLU A 39 17.80 12.74 -17.88
N SER A 40 18.96 12.16 -17.55
CA SER A 40 19.23 10.72 -17.58
C SER A 40 18.30 9.88 -16.68
N GLU A 41 17.82 10.41 -15.56
CA GLU A 41 16.90 9.70 -14.67
C GLU A 41 15.46 9.64 -15.22
N PHE A 42 15.11 10.61 -16.08
CA PHE A 42 13.86 10.58 -16.84
C PHE A 42 13.96 9.76 -18.14
N MET A 43 15.17 9.34 -18.55
CA MET A 43 15.33 8.49 -19.72
C MET A 43 14.77 7.10 -19.43
N ALA A 44 14.08 6.53 -20.42
CA ALA A 44 13.68 5.13 -20.35
C ALA A 44 14.93 4.26 -20.17
N SER A 45 14.91 3.35 -19.19
CA SER A 45 16.00 2.37 -19.05
C SER A 45 16.17 1.62 -20.36
N TYR A 46 17.34 1.69 -20.98
CA TYR A 46 17.61 0.85 -22.14
C TYR A 46 17.71 -0.61 -21.70
N VAL A 47 17.22 -1.51 -22.55
CA VAL A 47 17.32 -2.97 -22.30
C VAL A 47 18.78 -3.40 -22.11
N THR A 48 19.72 -2.64 -22.67
CA THR A 48 21.17 -2.87 -22.63
C THR A 48 21.83 -2.57 -21.28
N ASP A 49 21.24 -1.69 -20.45
CA ASP A 49 21.83 -1.28 -19.17
C ASP A 49 21.39 -2.17 -18.00
N ARG A 50 20.58 -3.21 -18.29
CA ARG A 50 20.18 -4.20 -17.31
C ARG A 50 21.34 -5.18 -17.14
N PRO A 51 21.96 -5.27 -15.94
CA PRO A 51 22.94 -6.32 -15.71
C PRO A 51 22.28 -7.68 -15.95
N ASP A 52 23.00 -8.56 -16.62
CA ASP A 52 22.51 -9.90 -16.91
C ASP A 52 22.08 -10.61 -15.61
N PRO A 53 20.82 -11.08 -15.51
CA PRO A 53 20.30 -11.66 -14.27
C PRO A 53 20.99 -12.98 -13.89
N THR A 54 21.73 -13.58 -14.83
CA THR A 54 22.48 -14.82 -14.68
C THR A 54 23.89 -14.62 -14.11
N THR A 55 24.40 -13.39 -14.01
CA THR A 55 25.78 -13.09 -13.61
C THR A 55 26.03 -13.21 -12.10
N ASN A 56 25.02 -13.59 -11.31
CA ASN A 56 25.16 -13.83 -9.87
C ASN A 56 25.85 -15.16 -9.51
N LYS A 57 26.69 -15.72 -10.38
CA LYS A 57 27.54 -16.86 -10.05
C LYS A 57 28.96 -16.59 -10.56
N SER A 58 29.88 -16.53 -9.61
CA SER A 58 31.34 -16.44 -9.76
C SER A 58 31.93 -15.08 -10.18
N SER A 59 32.06 -14.17 -9.22
CA SER A 59 33.35 -13.50 -9.01
C SER A 59 33.51 -13.19 -7.53
N ASN A 60 34.52 -13.82 -6.91
CA ASN A 60 35.13 -13.24 -5.73
C ASN A 60 35.74 -11.91 -6.20
N ILE A 61 35.12 -10.78 -5.87
CA ILE A 61 35.71 -9.46 -6.06
C ILE A 61 36.21 -9.02 -4.70
N ASP A 62 37.53 -8.91 -4.58
CA ASP A 62 38.22 -8.26 -3.48
C ASP A 62 37.66 -6.83 -3.34
N ILE A 63 37.05 -6.54 -2.20
CA ILE A 63 36.45 -5.24 -1.91
C ILE A 63 37.57 -4.29 -1.50
N ASP A 64 37.96 -3.39 -2.39
CA ASP A 64 38.68 -2.18 -2.00
C ASP A 64 37.74 -1.35 -1.10
N ALA A 65 38.09 -1.33 0.18
CA ALA A 65 37.33 -0.70 1.25
C ALA A 65 37.39 0.84 1.14
N ASN A 66 36.57 1.44 0.27
CA ASN A 66 36.20 2.85 0.46
C ASN A 66 34.89 3.30 -0.20
N VAL A 67 33.91 2.42 -0.38
CA VAL A 67 32.53 2.86 -0.66
C VAL A 67 31.79 2.91 0.67
N ASN A 68 31.73 4.09 1.29
CA ASN A 68 30.80 4.37 2.38
C ASN A 68 29.38 4.43 1.81
N LEU A 69 28.79 3.26 1.54
CA LEU A 69 27.35 3.10 1.38
C LEU A 69 26.74 3.22 2.78
N ASN A 70 26.27 4.42 3.14
CA ASN A 70 25.48 4.61 4.34
C ASN A 70 24.10 3.98 4.10
N LEU A 71 24.02 2.66 4.27
CA LEU A 71 22.83 1.82 4.11
C LEU A 71 21.86 2.07 5.28
N ASN A 72 21.38 3.31 5.38
CA ASN A 72 20.33 3.75 6.30
C ASN A 72 19.09 4.28 5.56
N ASP A 73 19.08 4.23 4.23
CA ASP A 73 17.87 4.48 3.44
C ASP A 73 16.89 3.34 3.68
N ALA A 74 15.93 3.65 4.54
CA ALA A 74 14.91 2.79 5.09
C ALA A 74 14.27 1.84 4.06
N VAL A 75 14.71 0.58 4.05
CA VAL A 75 13.80 -0.52 3.77
C VAL A 75 12.80 -0.52 4.92
N SER A 76 11.62 0.05 4.71
CA SER A 76 10.49 -0.17 5.60
C SER A 76 10.20 -1.66 5.59
N GLN A 77 10.75 -2.38 6.56
CA GLN A 77 10.40 -3.76 6.85
C GLN A 77 8.96 -3.74 7.36
N SER A 78 8.00 -3.66 6.44
CA SER A 78 6.59 -3.78 6.79
C SER A 78 6.35 -5.18 7.35
N SER A 79 5.65 -5.25 8.48
CA SER A 79 5.30 -6.52 9.11
C SER A 79 4.62 -7.46 8.09
N PRO A 80 4.91 -8.77 8.11
CA PRO A 80 4.33 -9.72 7.16
C PRO A 80 2.80 -9.64 7.17
N ARG A 81 2.21 -9.57 5.97
CA ARG A 81 0.75 -9.50 5.78
C ARG A 81 0.10 -10.72 6.42
N ASN A 82 -0.83 -10.50 7.35
CA ASN A 82 -1.62 -11.57 7.95
C ASN A 82 -2.39 -12.34 6.86
N THR A 83 -2.02 -13.61 6.65
CA THR A 83 -2.53 -14.49 5.60
C THR A 83 -3.80 -15.25 5.99
N LYS A 84 -4.57 -14.76 6.98
CA LYS A 84 -5.93 -15.26 7.21
C LYS A 84 -6.83 -14.91 6.04
N ILE A 85 -6.75 -15.72 4.99
CA ILE A 85 -7.67 -15.70 3.86
C ILE A 85 -9.00 -16.20 4.42
N ASN A 86 -9.85 -15.25 4.79
CA ASN A 86 -11.26 -15.58 5.00
C ASN A 86 -11.77 -16.19 3.70
N ASN A 87 -12.37 -17.39 3.77
CA ASN A 87 -13.01 -18.05 2.64
C ASN A 87 -14.21 -17.20 2.15
N ARG A 88 -13.91 -16.11 1.44
CA ARG A 88 -14.91 -15.27 0.79
C ARG A 88 -15.51 -16.12 -0.31
N ARG A 89 -16.83 -16.34 -0.24
CA ARG A 89 -17.57 -17.08 -1.27
C ARG A 89 -17.24 -16.50 -2.64
N LYS A 90 -16.57 -17.30 -3.47
CA LYS A 90 -16.29 -16.95 -4.86
C LYS A 90 -17.62 -16.90 -5.60
N ARG A 91 -17.91 -15.79 -6.27
CA ARG A 91 -19.05 -15.63 -7.18
C ARG A 91 -18.54 -15.47 -8.60
N ARG A 92 -19.29 -15.98 -9.58
CA ARG A 92 -19.05 -15.65 -10.98
C ARG A 92 -19.41 -14.18 -11.22
N SER A 93 -18.65 -13.50 -12.09
CA SER A 93 -18.98 -12.14 -12.52
C SER A 93 -20.34 -12.15 -13.21
N ALA A 94 -21.24 -11.28 -12.78
CA ALA A 94 -22.56 -11.17 -13.40
C ALA A 94 -22.40 -10.54 -14.79
N ILE A 95 -22.72 -11.28 -15.84
CA ILE A 95 -22.88 -10.75 -17.19
C ILE A 95 -24.33 -10.28 -17.28
N LEU A 96 -24.56 -8.97 -17.36
CA LEU A 96 -25.86 -8.31 -17.25
C LEU A 96 -26.70 -8.39 -18.54
N THR A 97 -26.41 -9.34 -19.42
CA THR A 97 -27.00 -9.42 -20.75
C THR A 97 -27.38 -10.85 -21.08
N ASP A 98 -28.10 -11.54 -20.19
CA ASP A 98 -29.19 -12.45 -20.55
C ASP A 98 -29.94 -12.97 -19.30
N THR A 99 -31.22 -13.26 -19.52
CA THR A 99 -32.34 -13.20 -18.56
C THR A 99 -32.51 -14.32 -17.51
N PRO A 100 -31.82 -15.47 -17.47
CA PRO A 100 -32.07 -16.47 -16.40
C PRO A 100 -31.30 -16.22 -15.09
N VAL A 101 -30.13 -15.56 -15.13
CA VAL A 101 -29.30 -15.32 -13.94
C VAL A 101 -29.88 -14.22 -13.04
N LYS A 102 -30.55 -13.23 -13.65
CA LYS A 102 -31.19 -12.13 -12.92
C LYS A 102 -32.33 -12.64 -12.02
N ASP A 103 -33.20 -13.49 -12.55
CA ASP A 103 -34.36 -14.03 -11.82
C ASP A 103 -33.95 -14.96 -10.68
N GLU A 104 -32.87 -15.72 -10.84
CA GLU A 104 -32.31 -16.55 -9.78
C GLU A 104 -31.70 -15.70 -8.64
N LEU A 105 -30.99 -14.63 -8.98
CA LEU A 105 -30.45 -13.67 -7.99
C LEU A 105 -31.56 -12.95 -7.22
N GLU A 106 -32.66 -12.59 -7.87
CA GLU A 106 -33.81 -11.95 -7.24
C GLU A 106 -34.53 -12.91 -6.30
N ARG A 107 -34.77 -14.17 -6.71
CA ARG A 107 -35.30 -15.23 -5.84
C ARG A 107 -34.42 -15.47 -4.61
N GLU A 108 -33.10 -15.52 -4.79
CA GLU A 108 -32.15 -15.64 -3.68
C GLU A 108 -32.24 -14.46 -2.69
N LYS A 109 -32.41 -13.23 -3.19
CA LYS A 109 -32.56 -12.04 -2.35
C LYS A 109 -33.88 -12.10 -1.56
N HIS A 110 -34.98 -12.46 -2.21
CA HIS A 110 -36.30 -12.57 -1.57
C HIS A 110 -36.32 -13.64 -0.47
N ALA A 111 -35.77 -14.83 -0.74
CA ALA A 111 -35.70 -15.90 0.25
C ALA A 111 -34.90 -15.52 1.52
N LYS A 112 -33.82 -14.74 1.36
CA LYS A 112 -33.05 -14.21 2.50
C LYS A 112 -33.82 -13.16 3.30
N LYS A 113 -34.69 -12.37 2.65
CA LYS A 113 -35.56 -11.39 3.32
C LYS A 113 -36.65 -12.08 4.15
N CYS A 114 -37.34 -13.08 3.59
CA CYS A 114 -38.36 -13.84 4.32
C CYS A 114 -37.80 -14.55 5.57
N LYS A 115 -36.59 -15.15 5.48
CA LYS A 115 -35.92 -15.76 6.64
C LYS A 115 -35.50 -14.77 7.73
N LYS A 116 -35.28 -13.49 7.39
CA LYS A 116 -35.01 -12.44 8.38
C LYS A 116 -36.28 -12.00 9.09
N ASN A 117 -37.39 -11.86 8.35
CA ASN A 117 -38.68 -11.46 8.93
C ASN A 117 -39.21 -12.52 9.89
N GLN A 118 -39.14 -13.81 9.52
CA GLN A 118 -39.56 -14.91 10.40
C GLN A 118 -38.72 -15.00 11.69
N LYS A 119 -37.43 -14.65 11.65
CA LYS A 119 -36.59 -14.58 12.86
C LYS A 119 -36.84 -13.33 13.71
N GLY A 120 -37.46 -12.29 13.14
CA GLY A 120 -37.88 -11.08 13.86
C GLY A 120 -39.26 -11.25 14.53
N GLU A 121 -40.17 -12.00 13.91
CA GLU A 121 -41.52 -12.23 14.41
C GLU A 121 -41.59 -13.26 15.55
N SER A 122 -40.66 -14.22 15.64
CA SER A 122 -40.58 -15.17 16.78
C SER A 122 -39.94 -14.59 18.05
N LYS A 123 -39.75 -13.27 18.15
CA LYS A 123 -39.19 -12.58 19.32
C LYS A 123 -40.15 -11.53 19.91
N CYS A 124 -41.44 -11.80 19.87
CA CYS A 124 -42.40 -11.16 20.76
C CYS A 124 -42.81 -12.17 21.84
N TYR A 125 -42.77 -11.70 23.09
CA TYR A 125 -42.90 -12.43 24.37
C TYR A 125 -43.91 -13.58 24.40
#